data_AF-A0A2E7XI37-F1
#
_entry.id   AF-A0A2E7XI37-F1
#
_cell.length_a   1.000
_cell.length_b   1.000
_cell.length_c   1.000
_cell.angle_alpha   90.00
_cell.angle_beta   90.00
_cell.angle_gamma   90.00
#
_symmetry.space_group_name_H-M   'P 1'
#
loop_
_entity.id
_entity.type
_entity.pdbx_description
1 polymer ?
#
loop_
_entity_poly.entity_id
_entity_poly.type
_entity_poly.pdbx_seq_one_letter_code
_entity_poly.pdbx_strand_id
1 'polypeptide(L)'
;MHSKCRSLILLYLFAGTSVATAESLIDRTPELTSCLACHGQKAEGNQILNAPALTNLGATYLRRQLRNFRDGIRGADQTDATGYQMRIAVQDLNDEKIENMTSILTALPNSKPEATLAGDAQQGKAFYGHLCGACHGPAGVGIESLGAPGLAGLDDWYMKTQLEKFKSGLRGGSQEDSYGAQMVFVMQRLNSDEGIADIIAYLRDVDEQSQ
;
A
#
# COMPACT_ATOMS: atom_id res chain seq x y z
N MET A 1 2.55 58.06 48.77
CA MET A 1 3.33 57.88 47.53
C MET A 1 2.89 56.57 46.87
N HIS A 2 2.03 56.64 45.86
CA HIS A 2 1.49 55.47 45.14
C HIS A 2 2.41 55.10 43.97
N SER A 3 3.12 53.97 44.09
CA SER A 3 3.85 53.37 42.96
C SER A 3 2.88 52.62 42.04
N LYS A 4 2.72 53.13 40.82
CA LYS A 4 1.93 52.49 39.75
C LYS A 4 2.73 51.32 39.17
N CYS A 5 2.22 50.10 39.36
CA CYS A 5 2.70 48.90 38.68
C CYS A 5 2.24 48.97 37.21
N ARG A 6 3.19 49.19 36.28
CA ARG A 6 2.91 49.15 34.83
C ARG A 6 3.08 47.73 34.34
N SER A 7 1.96 47.04 34.13
CA SER A 7 1.93 45.72 33.51
C SER A 7 2.20 45.86 32.01
N LEU A 8 3.35 45.35 31.55
CA LEU A 8 3.69 45.21 30.14
C LEU A 8 3.06 43.92 29.62
N ILE A 9 1.97 44.05 28.86
CA ILE A 9 1.36 42.93 28.13
C ILE A 9 2.22 42.70 26.88
N LEU A 10 3.03 41.64 26.89
CA LEU A 10 3.75 41.15 25.72
C LEU A 10 2.76 40.44 24.80
N LEU A 11 2.34 41.10 23.72
CA LEU A 11 1.52 40.50 22.68
C LEU A 11 2.40 39.59 21.81
N TYR A 12 2.41 38.28 22.07
CA TYR A 12 3.09 37.30 21.20
C TYR A 12 2.26 37.12 19.92
N LEU A 13 2.74 37.67 18.79
CA LEU A 13 2.28 37.27 17.46
C LEU A 13 2.77 35.85 17.19
N PHE A 14 1.86 34.87 17.24
CA PHE A 14 2.10 33.56 16.65
C PHE A 14 1.96 33.67 15.13
N ALA A 15 3.09 33.67 14.42
CA ALA A 15 3.11 33.44 12.99
C ALA A 15 2.73 31.96 12.73
N GLY A 16 1.46 31.71 12.39
CA GLY A 16 0.98 30.38 12.05
C GLY A 16 1.53 29.93 10.70
N THR A 17 2.55 29.08 10.70
CA THR A 17 2.94 28.33 9.51
C THR A 17 1.87 27.28 9.23
N SER A 18 1.03 27.52 8.22
CA SER A 18 0.04 26.53 7.78
C SER A 18 0.77 25.32 7.21
N VAL A 19 0.71 24.19 7.92
CA VAL A 19 1.16 22.90 7.38
C VAL A 19 0.20 22.53 6.26
N ALA A 20 0.74 22.24 5.07
CA ALA A 20 -0.07 21.74 3.96
C ALA A 20 -0.72 20.41 4.38
N THR A 21 -2.05 20.31 4.29
CA THR A 21 -2.75 19.04 4.54
C THR A 21 -2.50 18.09 3.37
N ALA A 22 -2.56 16.78 3.60
CA ALA A 22 -2.37 15.80 2.54
C ALA A 22 -3.40 15.95 1.40
N GLU A 23 -4.63 16.40 1.72
CA GLU A 23 -5.65 16.76 0.73
C GLU A 23 -5.21 17.96 -0.14
N SER A 24 -4.54 18.96 0.44
CA SER A 24 -3.99 20.09 -0.33
C SER A 24 -2.79 19.71 -1.22
N LEU A 25 -2.17 18.54 -1.00
CA LEU A 25 -1.10 18.01 -1.86
C LEU A 25 -1.68 17.29 -3.09
N ILE A 26 -2.85 16.66 -2.96
CA ILE A 26 -3.57 16.06 -4.08
C ILE A 26 -3.96 17.13 -5.10
N ASP A 27 -4.59 18.22 -4.65
CA ASP A 27 -5.06 19.31 -5.52
C ASP A 27 -3.91 20.00 -6.30
N ARG A 28 -2.67 19.85 -5.84
CA ARG A 28 -1.48 20.45 -6.45
C ARG A 28 -0.75 19.52 -7.42
N THR A 29 -1.26 18.30 -7.64
CA THR A 29 -0.57 17.26 -8.40
C THR A 29 -1.48 16.70 -9.49
N PRO A 30 -1.52 17.35 -10.67
CA PRO A 30 -2.36 16.93 -11.78
C PRO A 30 -2.15 15.47 -12.21
N GLU A 31 -0.95 14.93 -12.01
CA GLU A 31 -0.58 13.55 -12.33
C GLU A 31 -1.34 12.52 -11.49
N LEU A 32 -1.76 12.86 -10.27
CA LEU A 32 -2.54 11.96 -9.41
C LEU A 32 -4.02 11.93 -9.81
N THR A 33 -4.54 12.98 -10.42
CA THR A 33 -5.97 13.11 -10.73
C THR A 33 -6.50 11.91 -11.53
N SER A 34 -5.74 11.42 -12.52
CA SER A 34 -6.13 10.24 -13.31
C SER A 34 -6.08 8.95 -12.49
N CYS A 35 -5.14 8.83 -11.55
CA CYS A 35 -5.01 7.67 -10.67
C CYS A 35 -6.19 7.59 -9.69
N LEU A 36 -6.58 8.72 -9.11
CA LEU A 36 -7.66 8.81 -8.12
C LEU A 36 -9.04 8.51 -8.72
N ALA A 37 -9.20 8.65 -10.03
CA ALA A 37 -10.42 8.22 -10.74
C ALA A 37 -10.67 6.71 -10.59
N CYS A 38 -9.60 5.91 -10.48
CA CYS A 38 -9.70 4.48 -10.21
C CYS A 38 -9.48 4.15 -8.74
N HIS A 39 -8.44 4.69 -8.10
CA HIS A 39 -8.02 4.33 -6.76
C HIS A 39 -8.75 5.06 -5.62
N GLY A 40 -9.79 5.84 -5.92
CA GLY A 40 -10.52 6.64 -4.92
C GLY A 40 -9.92 8.03 -4.73
N GLN A 41 -10.74 9.00 -4.31
CA GLN A 41 -10.35 10.41 -4.22
C GLN A 41 -9.25 10.69 -3.19
N LYS A 42 -9.12 9.80 -2.21
CA LYS A 42 -8.10 9.80 -1.16
C LYS A 42 -7.12 8.63 -1.31
N ALA A 43 -7.09 7.99 -2.49
CA ALA A 43 -6.35 6.77 -2.77
C ALA A 43 -6.69 5.59 -1.82
N GLU A 44 -7.92 5.59 -1.31
CA GLU A 44 -8.48 4.65 -0.33
C GLU A 44 -8.94 3.32 -0.94
N GLY A 45 -8.82 3.18 -2.27
CA GLY A 45 -9.27 2.02 -3.01
C GLY A 45 -10.69 2.16 -3.53
N ASN A 46 -11.01 1.36 -4.54
CA ASN A 46 -12.32 1.24 -5.14
C ASN A 46 -12.50 -0.20 -5.65
N GLN A 47 -13.18 -1.02 -4.84
CA GLN A 47 -13.42 -2.42 -5.17
C GLN A 47 -14.25 -2.60 -6.45
N ILE A 48 -15.19 -1.70 -6.75
CA ILE A 48 -16.03 -1.76 -7.96
C ILE A 48 -15.15 -1.68 -9.22
N LEU A 49 -14.06 -0.92 -9.15
CA LEU A 49 -13.10 -0.76 -10.24
C LEU A 49 -11.91 -1.73 -10.14
N ASN A 50 -11.90 -2.64 -9.16
CA ASN A 50 -10.76 -3.51 -8.84
C ASN A 50 -9.44 -2.74 -8.62
N ALA A 51 -9.54 -1.53 -8.06
CA ALA A 51 -8.40 -0.69 -7.75
C ALA A 51 -8.15 -0.73 -6.24
N PRO A 52 -6.99 -1.24 -5.76
CA PRO A 52 -6.71 -1.30 -4.32
C PRO A 52 -6.40 0.07 -3.75
N ALA A 53 -6.48 0.18 -2.42
CA ALA A 53 -5.91 1.28 -1.68
C ALA A 53 -4.39 1.39 -1.92
N LEU A 54 -3.91 2.63 -1.95
CA LEU A 54 -2.48 2.94 -2.14
C LEU A 54 -1.82 3.51 -0.88
N THR A 55 -2.60 3.95 0.10
CA THR A 55 -2.10 4.69 1.27
C THR A 55 -1.39 3.81 2.30
N ASN A 56 -1.71 2.51 2.35
CA ASN A 56 -1.11 1.55 3.28
C ASN A 56 0.25 0.99 2.81
N LEU A 57 0.85 1.56 1.75
CA LEU A 57 2.07 1.05 1.13
C LEU A 57 3.21 2.08 1.20
N GLY A 58 4.41 1.61 1.52
CA GLY A 58 5.60 2.47 1.59
C GLY A 58 6.11 2.93 0.21
N ALA A 59 6.79 4.08 0.19
CA ALA A 59 7.27 4.74 -1.04
C ALA A 59 8.19 3.82 -1.86
N THR A 60 9.12 3.12 -1.21
CA THR A 60 10.05 2.19 -1.87
C THR A 60 9.31 1.09 -2.63
N TYR A 61 8.24 0.54 -2.06
CA TYR A 61 7.42 -0.46 -2.75
C TYR A 61 6.61 0.17 -3.89
N LEU A 62 5.91 1.29 -3.63
CA LEU A 62 5.08 1.95 -4.63
C LEU A 62 5.88 2.33 -5.88
N ARG A 63 7.06 2.93 -5.70
CA ARG A 63 7.95 3.29 -6.80
C ARG A 63 8.37 2.07 -7.62
N ARG A 64 8.77 0.99 -6.94
CA ARG A 64 9.10 -0.28 -7.61
C ARG A 64 7.91 -0.82 -8.39
N GLN A 65 6.70 -0.80 -7.82
CA GLN A 65 5.52 -1.32 -8.52
C GLN A 65 5.15 -0.49 -9.74
N LEU A 66 5.19 0.84 -9.66
CA LEU A 66 4.92 1.72 -10.80
C LEU A 66 5.94 1.51 -11.92
N ARG A 67 7.24 1.39 -11.58
CA ARG A 67 8.30 1.05 -12.54
C ARG A 67 8.08 -0.33 -13.15
N ASN A 68 7.80 -1.36 -12.34
CA ASN A 68 7.54 -2.72 -12.84
C ASN A 68 6.34 -2.76 -13.79
N PHE A 69 5.27 -2.01 -13.51
CA PHE A 69 4.14 -1.90 -14.43
C PHE A 69 4.55 -1.18 -15.72
N ARG A 70 5.16 0.00 -15.63
CA ARG A 70 5.60 0.79 -16.79
C ARG A 70 6.51 -0.01 -17.72
N ASP A 71 7.46 -0.72 -17.13
CA ASP A 71 8.51 -1.44 -17.85
C ASP A 71 8.05 -2.85 -18.30
N GLY A 72 6.79 -3.23 -18.02
CA GLY A 72 6.22 -4.51 -18.44
C GLY A 72 6.67 -5.72 -17.62
N ILE A 73 7.44 -5.51 -16.55
CA ILE A 73 7.85 -6.56 -15.61
C ILE A 73 6.61 -7.13 -14.87
N ARG A 74 5.59 -6.29 -14.64
CA ARG A 74 4.29 -6.64 -14.05
C ARG A 74 3.16 -6.21 -14.99
N GLY A 75 2.16 -7.08 -15.20
CA GLY A 75 0.98 -6.73 -15.99
C GLY A 75 1.19 -6.73 -17.52
N ALA A 76 2.25 -7.37 -18.03
CA ALA A 76 2.43 -7.53 -19.48
C ALA A 76 1.50 -8.60 -20.08
N ASP A 77 1.16 -9.64 -19.32
CA ASP A 77 0.22 -10.67 -19.74
C ASP A 77 -1.21 -10.11 -19.79
N GLN A 78 -1.87 -10.22 -20.94
CA GLN A 78 -3.24 -9.72 -21.14
C GLN A 78 -4.29 -10.52 -20.38
N THR A 79 -3.98 -11.74 -19.93
CA THR A 79 -4.83 -12.53 -19.04
C THR A 79 -4.86 -11.96 -17.62
N ASP A 80 -3.84 -11.18 -17.22
CA ASP A 80 -3.90 -10.32 -16.04
C ASP A 80 -4.60 -8.99 -16.38
N ALA A 81 -5.93 -9.02 -16.53
CA ALA A 81 -6.69 -7.84 -16.93
C ALA A 81 -6.43 -6.59 -16.05
N THR A 82 -6.40 -6.76 -14.73
CA THR A 82 -6.16 -5.64 -13.79
C THR A 82 -4.71 -5.17 -13.80
N GLY A 83 -3.75 -6.09 -13.93
CA GLY A 83 -2.34 -5.72 -14.08
C GLY A 83 -2.06 -5.04 -15.41
N TYR A 84 -2.68 -5.50 -16.49
CA TYR A 84 -2.59 -4.92 -17.82
C TYR A 84 -3.20 -3.52 -17.87
N GLN A 85 -4.36 -3.32 -17.22
CA GLN A 85 -4.94 -1.99 -17.06
C GLN A 85 -3.98 -1.04 -16.34
N MET A 86 -3.34 -1.48 -15.25
CA MET A 86 -2.35 -0.67 -14.54
C MET A 86 -1.12 -0.38 -15.40
N ARG A 87 -0.62 -1.34 -16.18
CA ARG A 87 0.47 -1.12 -17.14
C ARG A 87 0.15 0.01 -18.12
N ILE A 88 -1.04 -0.01 -18.71
CA ILE A 88 -1.48 1.05 -19.64
C ILE A 88 -1.61 2.40 -18.92
N ALA A 89 -2.12 2.41 -17.69
CA ALA A 89 -2.27 3.64 -16.92
C ALA A 89 -0.94 4.35 -16.59
N VAL A 90 0.17 3.61 -16.53
CA VAL A 90 1.47 4.16 -16.09
C VAL A 90 2.53 4.23 -17.19
N GLN A 91 2.22 3.81 -18.42
CA GLN A 91 3.20 3.68 -19.50
C GLN A 91 3.93 4.99 -19.85
N ASP A 92 3.26 6.14 -19.66
CA ASP A 92 3.80 7.47 -19.97
C ASP A 92 4.43 8.19 -18.76
N LEU A 93 4.55 7.49 -17.62
CA LEU A 93 5.20 8.05 -16.43
C LEU A 93 6.73 8.02 -16.56
N ASN A 94 7.36 9.16 -16.35
CA ASN A 94 8.80 9.22 -16.12
C ASN A 94 9.10 9.04 -14.62
N ASP A 95 10.39 8.91 -14.30
CA ASP A 95 10.83 8.70 -12.92
C ASP A 95 10.47 9.85 -11.99
N GLU A 96 10.58 11.10 -12.45
CA GLU A 96 10.22 12.29 -11.68
C GLU A 96 8.75 12.26 -11.23
N LYS A 97 7.84 11.92 -12.14
CA LYS A 97 6.41 11.77 -11.84
C LYS A 97 6.18 10.65 -10.82
N ILE A 98 6.86 9.51 -10.97
CA ILE A 98 6.77 8.39 -10.03
C ILE A 98 7.22 8.82 -8.63
N GLU A 99 8.36 9.50 -8.50
CA GLU A 99 8.85 10.00 -7.21
C GLU A 99 7.86 11.00 -6.58
N ASN A 100 7.38 11.99 -7.34
CA ASN A 100 6.42 12.99 -6.84
C ASN A 100 5.11 12.36 -6.36
N MET A 101 4.49 11.50 -7.19
CA MET A 101 3.24 10.85 -6.85
C MET A 101 3.37 9.96 -5.61
N THR A 102 4.44 9.17 -5.53
CA THR A 102 4.63 8.26 -4.39
C THR A 102 4.92 8.99 -3.09
N SER A 103 5.64 10.13 -3.14
CA SER A 103 5.83 10.98 -1.97
C SER A 103 4.50 11.49 -1.39
N ILE A 104 3.55 11.83 -2.25
CA ILE A 104 2.22 12.31 -1.83
C ILE A 104 1.38 11.16 -1.29
N LEU A 105 1.35 10.03 -2.00
CA LEU A 105 0.58 8.85 -1.59
C LEU A 105 0.95 8.39 -0.16
N THR A 106 2.24 8.41 0.17
CA THR A 106 2.71 8.04 1.53
C THR A 106 2.46 9.09 2.60
N ALA A 107 2.10 10.32 2.22
CA ALA A 107 1.70 11.37 3.15
C ALA A 107 0.20 11.34 3.46
N LEU A 108 -0.59 10.57 2.70
CA LEU A 108 -2.02 10.40 2.95
C LEU A 108 -2.26 9.48 4.16
N PRO A 109 -3.35 9.68 4.91
CA PRO A 109 -3.73 8.76 5.96
C PRO A 109 -3.95 7.35 5.41
N ASN A 110 -3.47 6.34 6.15
CA ASN A 110 -3.78 4.94 5.85
C ASN A 110 -5.30 4.72 5.80
N SER A 111 -5.75 4.01 4.78
CA SER A 111 -7.13 3.59 4.66
C SER A 111 -7.37 2.35 5.54
N LYS A 112 -8.64 2.10 5.89
CA LYS A 112 -9.10 0.85 6.48
C LYS A 112 -10.17 0.25 5.56
N PRO A 113 -9.78 -0.53 4.53
CA PRO A 113 -10.72 -1.14 3.60
C PRO A 113 -11.69 -2.08 4.32
N GLU A 114 -12.92 -2.13 3.81
CA GLU A 114 -14.00 -2.97 4.36
C GLU A 114 -13.73 -4.47 4.20
N ALA A 115 -14.40 -5.26 5.03
CA ALA A 115 -14.34 -6.71 4.96
C ALA A 115 -15.14 -7.28 3.80
N THR A 116 -14.50 -8.13 3.00
CA THR A 116 -15.14 -8.84 1.90
C THR A 116 -14.92 -10.35 1.95
N LEU A 117 -13.87 -10.81 2.65
CA LEU A 117 -13.52 -12.22 2.79
C LEU A 117 -13.70 -12.72 4.23
N ALA A 118 -14.12 -13.97 4.36
CA ALA A 118 -14.12 -14.71 5.62
C ALA A 118 -12.92 -15.66 5.69
N GLY A 119 -12.39 -15.89 6.90
CA GLY A 119 -11.29 -16.81 7.18
C GLY A 119 -11.09 -16.99 8.68
N ASP A 120 -10.25 -17.95 9.07
CA ASP A 120 -9.86 -18.21 10.45
C ASP A 120 -8.54 -17.49 10.78
N ALA A 121 -8.64 -16.36 11.48
CA ALA A 121 -7.47 -15.58 11.87
C ALA A 121 -6.50 -16.33 12.80
N GLN A 122 -6.97 -17.31 13.58
CA GLN A 122 -6.11 -18.09 14.47
C GLN A 122 -5.25 -19.06 13.67
N GLN A 123 -5.84 -19.77 12.69
CA GLN A 123 -5.08 -20.59 11.74
C GLN A 123 -4.17 -19.72 10.87
N GLY A 124 -4.67 -18.57 10.43
CA GLY A 124 -3.94 -17.59 9.64
C GLY A 124 -2.66 -17.10 10.30
N LYS A 125 -2.71 -16.82 11.61
CA LYS A 125 -1.54 -16.41 12.40
C LYS A 125 -0.42 -17.45 12.34
N ALA A 126 -0.76 -18.73 12.42
CA ALA A 126 0.22 -19.82 12.38
C ALA A 126 0.88 -19.91 11.00
N PHE A 127 0.08 -19.90 9.91
CA PHE A 127 0.60 -19.91 8.55
C PHE A 127 1.46 -18.68 8.25
N TYR A 128 0.98 -17.49 8.63
CA TYR A 128 1.68 -16.23 8.45
C TYR A 128 3.05 -16.25 9.14
N GLY A 129 3.10 -16.66 10.41
CA GLY A 129 4.33 -16.71 11.19
C GLY A 129 5.39 -17.63 10.57
N HIS A 130 4.97 -18.75 9.97
CA HIS A 130 5.89 -19.71 9.36
C HIS A 130 6.38 -19.29 7.97
N LEU A 131 5.52 -18.69 7.14
CA LEU A 131 5.79 -18.45 5.72
C LEU A 131 6.11 -16.99 5.37
N CYS A 132 5.55 -16.04 6.11
CA CYS A 132 5.49 -14.64 5.69
C CYS A 132 6.24 -13.71 6.65
N GLY A 133 6.10 -13.93 7.96
CA GLY A 133 6.52 -13.00 9.01
C GLY A 133 8.02 -12.71 9.07
N ALA A 134 8.86 -13.63 8.58
CA ALA A 134 10.31 -13.42 8.51
C ALA A 134 10.71 -12.29 7.55
N CYS A 135 9.93 -12.08 6.48
CA CYS A 135 10.19 -11.04 5.49
C CYS A 135 9.27 -9.83 5.68
N HIS A 136 8.00 -10.06 5.98
CA HIS A 136 6.97 -9.00 6.11
C HIS A 136 6.79 -8.49 7.55
N GLY A 137 7.59 -8.98 8.50
CA GLY A 137 7.55 -8.59 9.92
C GLY A 137 6.49 -9.35 10.72
N PRO A 138 6.59 -9.42 12.06
CA PRO A 138 5.69 -10.25 12.89
C PRO A 138 4.19 -9.94 12.79
N ALA A 139 3.83 -8.70 12.41
CA ALA A 139 2.45 -8.24 12.27
C ALA A 139 2.15 -7.69 10.87
N GLY A 140 2.91 -8.08 9.84
CA GLY A 140 2.67 -7.57 8.48
C GLY A 140 2.99 -6.09 8.29
N VAL A 141 3.84 -5.51 9.14
CA VAL A 141 4.22 -4.09 9.05
C VAL A 141 5.22 -3.80 7.92
N GLY A 142 5.81 -4.84 7.33
CA GLY A 142 6.87 -4.72 6.32
C GLY A 142 8.25 -4.51 6.93
N ILE A 143 9.28 -4.73 6.11
CA ILE A 143 10.68 -4.52 6.47
C ILE A 143 11.37 -3.82 5.29
N GLU A 144 11.61 -2.52 5.41
CA GLU A 144 12.12 -1.71 4.30
C GLU A 144 13.51 -2.16 3.82
N SER A 145 14.39 -2.58 4.73
CA SER A 145 15.73 -3.08 4.39
C SER A 145 15.70 -4.37 3.55
N LEU A 146 14.60 -5.12 3.61
CA LEU A 146 14.35 -6.29 2.77
C LEU A 146 13.54 -5.95 1.52
N GLY A 147 13.12 -4.69 1.35
CA GLY A 147 12.20 -4.27 0.30
C GLY A 147 10.82 -4.93 0.41
N ALA A 148 10.48 -5.51 1.57
CA ALA A 148 9.23 -6.22 1.81
C ALA A 148 8.15 -5.23 2.26
N PRO A 149 7.02 -5.11 1.51
CA PRO A 149 5.96 -4.17 1.85
C PRO A 149 5.21 -4.59 3.12
N GLY A 150 4.58 -3.60 3.75
CA GLY A 150 3.50 -3.85 4.70
C GLY A 150 2.34 -4.57 4.02
N LEU A 151 1.75 -5.52 4.73
CA LEU A 151 0.60 -6.32 4.34
C LEU A 151 -0.63 -6.02 5.20
N ALA A 152 -0.44 -5.58 6.46
CA ALA A 152 -1.54 -5.19 7.32
C ALA A 152 -2.31 -3.99 6.74
N GLY A 153 -3.63 -4.01 6.87
CA GLY A 153 -4.51 -2.94 6.38
C GLY A 153 -4.69 -2.87 4.86
N LEU A 154 -4.17 -3.82 4.08
CA LEU A 154 -4.48 -3.92 2.65
C LEU A 154 -5.88 -4.51 2.42
N ASP A 155 -6.48 -4.14 1.29
CA ASP A 155 -7.70 -4.75 0.77
C ASP A 155 -7.60 -6.29 0.74
N ASP A 156 -8.56 -6.97 1.37
CA ASP A 156 -8.56 -8.43 1.49
C ASP A 156 -8.75 -9.13 0.13
N TRP A 157 -9.68 -8.64 -0.68
CA TRP A 157 -9.91 -9.10 -2.05
C TRP A 157 -8.67 -8.91 -2.93
N TYR A 158 -7.97 -7.78 -2.77
CA TYR A 158 -6.77 -7.49 -3.53
C TYR A 158 -5.64 -8.42 -3.11
N MET A 159 -5.44 -8.59 -1.80
CA MET A 159 -4.41 -9.47 -1.26
C MET A 159 -4.60 -10.90 -1.77
N LYS A 160 -5.83 -11.45 -1.69
CA LYS A 160 -6.15 -12.77 -2.26
C LYS A 160 -5.75 -12.85 -3.73
N THR A 161 -6.19 -11.87 -4.52
CA THR A 161 -5.86 -11.79 -5.95
C THR A 161 -4.35 -11.77 -6.20
N GLN A 162 -3.57 -11.03 -5.40
CA GLN A 162 -2.12 -10.95 -5.59
C GLN A 162 -1.43 -12.26 -5.22
N LEU A 163 -1.83 -12.88 -4.11
CA LEU A 163 -1.27 -14.16 -3.66
C LEU A 163 -1.56 -15.27 -4.67
N GLU A 164 -2.76 -15.29 -5.26
CA GLU A 164 -3.11 -16.20 -6.36
C GLU A 164 -2.28 -15.95 -7.62
N LYS A 165 -2.06 -14.68 -8.00
CA LYS A 165 -1.19 -14.34 -9.14
C LYS A 165 0.28 -14.73 -8.92
N PHE A 166 0.77 -14.64 -7.69
CA PHE A 166 2.11 -15.16 -7.36
C PHE A 166 2.13 -16.70 -7.41
N LYS A 167 1.09 -17.36 -6.90
CA LYS A 167 0.97 -18.83 -6.94
C LYS A 167 0.94 -19.37 -8.37
N SER A 168 0.29 -18.67 -9.30
CA SER A 168 0.24 -19.04 -10.72
C SER A 168 1.43 -18.54 -11.56
N GLY A 169 2.23 -17.61 -11.03
CA GLY A 169 3.33 -16.97 -11.76
C GLY A 169 2.91 -15.82 -12.68
N LEU A 170 1.62 -15.50 -12.77
CA LEU A 170 1.12 -14.30 -13.49
C LEU A 170 1.72 -13.00 -12.93
N ARG A 171 2.10 -13.01 -11.65
CA ARG A 171 2.92 -11.98 -11.02
C ARG A 171 4.20 -12.61 -10.48
N GLY A 172 5.34 -11.97 -10.72
CA GLY A 172 6.65 -12.45 -10.27
C GLY A 172 7.29 -13.53 -11.16
N GLY A 173 6.69 -13.85 -12.31
CA GLY A 173 7.26 -14.77 -13.30
C GLY A 173 8.34 -14.17 -14.21
N SER A 174 8.50 -12.84 -14.22
CA SER A 174 9.57 -12.18 -14.97
C SER A 174 10.93 -12.41 -14.32
N GLN A 175 11.97 -12.66 -15.13
CA GLN A 175 13.35 -12.80 -14.65
C GLN A 175 13.90 -11.50 -14.05
N GLU A 176 13.28 -10.36 -14.38
CA GLU A 176 13.64 -9.04 -13.86
C GLU A 176 12.96 -8.74 -12.50
N ASP A 177 11.99 -9.56 -12.07
CA ASP A 177 11.26 -9.39 -10.80
C ASP A 177 11.80 -10.30 -9.68
N SER A 178 13.00 -10.02 -9.19
CA SER A 178 13.62 -10.81 -8.10
C SER A 178 12.76 -10.89 -6.83
N TYR A 179 12.10 -9.80 -6.43
CA TYR A 179 11.16 -9.79 -5.31
C TYR A 179 9.90 -10.61 -5.60
N GLY A 180 9.39 -10.52 -6.83
CA GLY A 180 8.27 -11.33 -7.28
C GLY A 180 8.61 -12.83 -7.29
N ALA A 181 9.80 -13.21 -7.74
CA ALA A 181 10.26 -14.60 -7.74
C ALA A 181 10.35 -15.18 -6.32
N GLN A 182 10.75 -14.37 -5.33
CA GLN A 182 10.69 -14.77 -3.91
C GLN A 182 9.25 -15.05 -3.47
N MET A 183 8.30 -14.19 -3.84
CA MET A 183 6.89 -14.40 -3.51
C MET A 183 6.29 -15.61 -4.22
N VAL A 184 6.64 -15.87 -5.49
CA VAL A 184 6.27 -17.11 -6.21
C VAL A 184 6.72 -18.33 -5.41
N PHE A 185 7.99 -18.36 -4.98
CA PHE A 185 8.57 -19.47 -4.22
C PHE A 185 7.90 -19.68 -2.85
N VAL A 186 7.53 -18.60 -2.15
CA VAL A 186 6.78 -18.69 -0.88
C VAL A 186 5.38 -19.23 -1.15
N MET A 187 4.68 -18.70 -2.16
CA MET A 187 3.30 -19.08 -2.46
C MET A 187 3.15 -20.50 -3.01
N GLN A 188 4.17 -21.04 -3.67
CA GLN A 188 4.20 -22.44 -4.08
C GLN A 188 4.28 -23.43 -2.90
N ARG A 189 4.67 -22.97 -1.70
CA ARG A 189 4.65 -23.79 -0.47
C ARG A 189 3.32 -23.78 0.26
N LEU A 190 2.43 -22.85 -0.09
CA LEU A 190 1.10 -22.78 0.49
C LEU A 190 0.18 -23.79 -0.20
N ASN A 191 0.11 -24.98 0.38
CA ASN A 191 -0.55 -26.15 -0.21
C ASN A 191 -2.09 -26.15 -0.08
N SER A 192 -2.70 -25.14 0.54
CA SER A 192 -4.16 -25.01 0.66
C SER A 192 -4.62 -23.63 0.21
N ASP A 193 -5.77 -23.58 -0.48
CA ASP A 193 -6.41 -22.30 -0.84
C ASP A 193 -7.09 -21.68 0.38
N GLU A 194 -7.52 -22.50 1.35
CA GLU A 194 -8.01 -22.08 2.67
C GLU A 194 -6.94 -21.27 3.42
N GLY A 195 -5.66 -21.64 3.28
CA GLY A 195 -4.56 -20.94 3.94
C GLY A 195 -4.42 -19.47 3.50
N ILE A 196 -4.82 -19.13 2.26
CA ILE A 196 -4.79 -17.74 1.78
C ILE A 196 -5.82 -16.91 2.54
N ALA A 197 -7.07 -17.39 2.63
CA ALA A 197 -8.15 -16.66 3.30
C ALA A 197 -7.86 -16.48 4.80
N ASP A 198 -7.32 -17.51 5.44
CA ASP A 198 -6.95 -17.47 6.86
C ASP A 198 -5.82 -16.47 7.13
N ILE A 199 -4.74 -16.48 6.34
CA ILE A 199 -3.64 -15.50 6.44
C ILE A 199 -4.17 -14.07 6.28
N ILE A 200 -5.07 -13.85 5.32
CA ILE A 200 -5.68 -12.55 5.09
C ILE A 200 -6.54 -12.15 6.29
N ALA A 201 -7.37 -13.05 6.83
CA ALA A 201 -8.16 -12.78 8.03
C ALA A 201 -7.27 -12.34 9.20
N TYR A 202 -6.15 -13.05 9.43
CA TYR A 202 -5.17 -12.65 10.44
C TYR A 202 -4.58 -11.25 10.19
N LEU A 203 -4.13 -10.95 8.97
CA LEU A 203 -3.48 -9.68 8.62
C LEU A 203 -4.40 -8.46 8.73
N ARG A 204 -5.71 -8.67 8.82
CA ARG A 204 -6.68 -7.60 9.05
C ARG A 204 -6.88 -7.30 10.53
N ASP A 205 -6.78 -8.33 11.37
CA ASP A 205 -7.03 -8.24 12.81
C ASP A 205 -5.79 -7.77 13.59
N VAL A 206 -4.58 -7.90 13.02
CA VAL A 206 -3.33 -7.51 13.70
C VAL A 206 -3.23 -6.03 14.07
N ASP A 207 -3.95 -5.15 13.37
CA ASP A 207 -4.04 -3.72 13.70
C ASP A 207 -4.94 -3.45 14.92
N GLU A 208 -5.86 -4.35 15.26
CA GLU A 208 -6.78 -4.19 16.40
C GLU A 208 -6.20 -4.69 17.73
N GLN A 209 -5.19 -5.57 17.67
CA GLN A 209 -4.59 -6.18 18.87
C GLN A 209 -3.31 -5.47 19.36
N SER A 210 -2.87 -4.44 18.64
CA SER A 210 -1.58 -3.77 18.85
C SER A 210 -1.71 -2.32 19.35
N GLN A 211 -2.92 -1.90 19.78
CA GLN A 211 -3.21 -0.62 20.43
C GLN A 211 -3.64 -0.82 21.88
#